data_AF-A0AAE0IUY0-F1
#
_entry.id   AF-A0AAE0IUY0-F1
#
_cell.length_a   1.000
_cell.length_b   1.000
_cell.length_c   1.000
_cell.angle_alpha   90.00
_cell.angle_beta   90.00
_cell.angle_gamma   90.00
#
_symmetry.space_group_name_H-M   'P 1'
#
loop_
_entity.id
_entity.type
_entity.pdbx_description
1 polymer ?
#
loop_
_entity_poly.entity_id
_entity_poly.type
_entity_poly.pdbx_seq_one_letter_code
_entity_poly.pdbx_strand_id
1 'polypeptide(L)'
;MLTENFLRAAIPSLKDALKYDERSEWTRGMHNPWNLPPSDELDEAWKDLLYPLNLRVSGTELDLVGENRTNAARVTGGDYLGVMGVYHNLHCLNALRVQLHWDYYEAKSLKLSKIASNVSISGHIAHCIDSIRQALTCHPNMAVAVSDYVNDPSFYVSEDVRNSATVQCVNWDSLHGWAKQRALVAGEYKFLPGPWHKSPDAKNPKDW
;
A
#
# COMPACT_ATOMS: atom_id res chain seq x y z
N MET A 1 -1.38 25.36 5.24
CA MET A 1 0.07 25.30 5.52
C MET A 1 0.38 23.96 6.15
N LEU A 2 0.85 22.99 5.37
CA LEU A 2 1.53 21.82 5.92
C LEU A 2 2.84 22.32 6.52
N THR A 3 3.02 22.16 7.82
CA THR A 3 4.17 22.71 8.54
C THR A 3 5.48 22.14 8.01
N GLU A 4 6.56 22.93 8.02
CA GLU A 4 7.90 22.53 7.59
C GLU A 4 8.42 21.21 8.20
N ASN A 5 7.82 20.75 9.29
CA ASN A 5 8.12 19.46 9.93
C ASN A 5 7.65 18.24 9.12
N PHE A 6 6.56 18.33 8.36
CA PHE A 6 6.09 17.22 7.51
C PHE A 6 7.06 16.92 6.35
N LEU A 7 7.73 17.97 5.86
CA LEU A 7 8.72 17.89 4.78
C LEU A 7 10.13 17.50 5.25
N ARG A 8 10.39 17.47 6.57
CA ARG A 8 11.65 16.93 7.14
C ARG A 8 11.66 15.40 7.19
N ALA A 9 10.49 14.76 7.22
CA ALA A 9 10.35 13.30 7.16
C ALA A 9 10.17 12.76 5.72
N ALA A 10 10.17 13.64 4.72
CA ALA A 10 10.00 13.25 3.33
C ALA A 10 11.36 13.11 2.65
N ILE A 11 11.51 12.04 1.89
CA ILE A 11 12.60 11.85 0.92
C ILE A 11 12.75 13.14 0.08
N PRO A 12 13.94 13.76 -0.06
CA PRO A 12 14.08 15.02 -0.78
C PRO A 12 13.50 15.00 -2.20
N SER A 13 13.70 13.90 -2.93
CA SER A 13 13.17 13.72 -4.29
C SER A 13 11.63 13.65 -4.34
N LEU A 14 10.97 13.37 -3.21
CA LEU A 14 9.51 13.37 -3.12
C LEU A 14 8.93 14.78 -3.11
N LYS A 15 9.70 15.80 -2.68
CA LYS A 15 9.20 17.18 -2.58
C LYS A 15 8.68 17.71 -3.92
N ASP A 16 9.40 17.43 -5.00
CA ASP A 16 9.02 17.88 -6.35
C ASP A 16 7.89 17.05 -6.96
N ALA A 17 7.74 15.79 -6.50
CA ALA A 17 6.69 14.88 -6.94
C ALA A 17 5.39 15.03 -6.15
N LEU A 18 5.44 15.62 -4.95
CA LEU A 18 4.28 15.76 -4.08
C LEU A 18 3.45 16.98 -4.48
N LYS A 19 2.54 16.75 -5.43
CA LYS A 19 1.56 17.73 -5.92
C LYS A 19 0.19 17.46 -5.29
N TYR A 20 -0.68 18.46 -5.31
CA TYR A 20 -2.02 18.38 -4.76
C TYR A 20 -3.04 18.98 -5.71
N ASP A 21 -4.21 18.35 -5.76
CA ASP A 21 -5.38 18.85 -6.49
C ASP A 21 -6.61 18.86 -5.57
N GLU A 22 -7.56 19.73 -5.87
CA GLU A 22 -8.87 19.74 -5.22
C GLU A 22 -9.84 18.83 -5.97
N ARG A 23 -10.55 17.97 -5.24
CA ARG A 23 -11.59 17.10 -5.82
C ARG A 23 -12.74 16.88 -4.84
N SER A 24 -13.92 16.56 -5.37
CA SER A 24 -15.04 16.11 -4.53
C SER A 24 -14.71 14.78 -3.87
N GLU A 25 -14.99 14.67 -2.57
CA GLU A 25 -14.63 13.50 -1.77
C GLU A 25 -15.22 12.19 -2.33
N TRP A 26 -16.45 12.24 -2.83
CA TRP A 26 -17.14 11.09 -3.41
C TRP A 26 -17.38 11.37 -4.89
N THR A 27 -16.41 11.03 -5.73
CA THR A 27 -16.59 11.19 -7.18
C THR A 27 -17.45 10.04 -7.70
N ARG A 28 -18.77 10.18 -7.60
CA ARG A 28 -19.73 9.24 -8.20
C ARG A 28 -19.48 9.16 -9.71
N GLY A 29 -19.42 7.94 -10.26
CA GLY A 29 -19.28 7.72 -11.70
C GLY A 29 -17.86 7.76 -12.26
N MET A 30 -16.82 7.81 -11.43
CA MET A 30 -15.46 7.55 -11.93
C MET A 30 -15.28 6.07 -12.29
N HIS A 31 -14.53 5.81 -13.36
CA HIS A 31 -14.07 4.47 -13.67
C HIS A 31 -13.12 4.00 -12.56
N ASN A 32 -13.55 2.99 -11.80
CA ASN A 32 -12.85 2.48 -10.63
C ASN A 32 -12.45 1.01 -10.88
N PRO A 33 -11.37 0.73 -11.61
CA PRO A 33 -11.00 -0.65 -11.95
C PRO A 33 -10.72 -1.52 -10.72
N TRP A 34 -10.42 -0.91 -9.57
CA TRP A 34 -10.13 -1.59 -8.30
C TRP A 34 -11.35 -2.11 -7.55
N ASN A 35 -12.58 -1.83 -8.01
CA ASN A 35 -13.82 -2.33 -7.40
C ASN A 35 -14.63 -3.28 -8.29
N LEU A 36 -14.05 -3.74 -9.41
CA LEU A 36 -14.66 -4.74 -10.27
C LEU A 36 -14.90 -6.06 -9.51
N PRO A 37 -15.80 -6.94 -9.99
CA PRO A 37 -15.89 -8.31 -9.51
C PRO A 37 -14.55 -9.07 -9.66
N PRO A 38 -14.28 -10.10 -8.84
CA PRO A 38 -13.08 -10.92 -8.93
C PRO A 38 -12.82 -11.40 -10.36
N SER A 39 -11.68 -11.00 -10.92
CA SER A 39 -11.31 -11.20 -12.33
C SER A 39 -9.81 -10.97 -12.53
N ASP A 40 -9.27 -11.40 -13.66
CA ASP A 40 -7.87 -11.11 -14.02
C ASP A 40 -7.64 -9.61 -14.27
N GLU A 41 -8.65 -8.90 -14.79
CA GLU A 41 -8.62 -7.44 -14.97
C GLU A 41 -8.46 -6.71 -13.63
N LEU A 42 -9.25 -7.11 -12.62
CA LEU A 42 -9.12 -6.59 -11.25
C LEU A 42 -7.73 -6.90 -10.66
N ASP A 43 -7.24 -8.13 -10.84
CA ASP A 43 -5.95 -8.56 -10.32
C ASP A 43 -4.79 -7.75 -10.95
N GLU A 44 -4.84 -7.46 -12.25
CA GLU A 44 -3.86 -6.60 -12.92
C GLU A 44 -3.97 -5.13 -12.48
N ALA A 45 -5.17 -4.60 -12.25
CA ALA A 45 -5.35 -3.25 -11.73
C ALA A 45 -4.71 -3.08 -10.33
N TRP A 46 -4.86 -4.07 -9.44
CA TRP A 46 -4.23 -4.06 -8.12
C TRP A 46 -2.72 -4.31 -8.19
N LYS A 47 -2.26 -5.11 -9.13
CA LYS A 47 -0.83 -5.34 -9.38
C LYS A 47 -0.13 -4.08 -9.89
N ASP A 48 -0.74 -3.31 -10.80
CA ASP A 48 -0.19 -2.03 -11.23
C ASP A 48 -0.16 -1.01 -10.07
N LEU A 49 -1.25 -0.94 -9.30
CA LEU A 49 -1.35 -0.05 -8.13
C LEU A 49 -0.28 -0.34 -7.06
N LEU A 50 0.07 -1.62 -6.89
CA LEU A 50 1.09 -2.09 -5.95
C LEU A 50 2.46 -2.31 -6.59
N TYR A 51 2.66 -1.96 -7.86
CA TYR A 51 3.94 -2.11 -8.54
C TYR A 51 5.13 -1.51 -7.75
N PRO A 52 5.01 -0.30 -7.17
CA PRO A 52 6.05 0.28 -6.34
C PRO A 52 5.90 -0.04 -4.83
N LEU A 53 5.32 -1.19 -4.46
CA LEU A 53 5.18 -1.60 -3.05
C LEU A 53 6.54 -1.59 -2.34
N ASN A 54 7.55 -2.18 -2.98
CA ASN A 54 8.94 -2.11 -2.53
C ASN A 54 9.67 -1.03 -3.32
N LEU A 55 10.26 -0.09 -2.60
CA LEU A 55 11.01 1.03 -3.13
C LEU A 55 12.50 0.87 -2.84
N ARG A 56 13.32 1.29 -3.78
CA ARG A 56 14.74 1.54 -3.56
C ARG A 56 14.87 2.86 -2.79
N VAL A 57 15.54 2.81 -1.65
CA VAL A 57 15.80 3.97 -0.79
C VAL A 57 17.30 4.05 -0.51
N SER A 58 17.90 5.18 -0.83
CA SER A 58 19.33 5.39 -0.61
C SER A 58 19.65 5.52 0.88
N GLY A 59 20.94 5.33 1.22
CA GLY A 59 21.42 5.64 2.57
C GLY A 59 21.11 7.09 2.94
N THR A 60 21.49 8.08 2.14
CA THR A 60 21.21 9.49 2.49
C THR A 60 19.73 9.75 2.79
N GLU A 61 18.81 9.14 2.04
CA GLU A 61 17.38 9.26 2.31
C GLU A 61 16.98 8.66 3.67
N LEU A 62 17.46 7.45 4.02
CA LEU A 62 17.21 6.85 5.34
C LEU A 62 17.77 7.69 6.49
N ASP A 63 18.95 8.30 6.32
CA ASP A 63 19.53 9.18 7.35
C ASP A 63 18.65 10.42 7.59
N LEU A 64 18.12 11.01 6.52
CA LEU A 64 17.29 12.20 6.60
C LEU A 64 15.95 11.94 7.29
N VAL A 65 15.37 10.75 7.08
CA VAL A 65 14.12 10.36 7.76
C VAL A 65 14.34 9.73 9.14
N GLY A 66 15.61 9.61 9.58
CA GLY A 66 15.96 9.12 10.91
C GLY A 66 15.90 7.61 11.08
N GLU A 67 15.93 6.84 9.99
CA GLU A 67 15.84 5.38 10.02
C GLU A 67 17.18 4.71 10.33
N ASN A 68 17.14 3.69 11.20
CA ASN A 68 18.33 2.94 11.57
C ASN A 68 18.70 1.92 10.49
N ARG A 69 19.93 2.02 9.97
CA ARG A 69 20.44 1.17 8.89
C ARG A 69 21.28 -0.03 9.30
N THR A 70 21.58 -0.20 10.59
CA THR A 70 22.52 -1.23 11.07
C THR A 70 22.16 -2.62 10.57
N ASN A 71 20.86 -2.95 10.58
CA ASN A 71 20.32 -4.23 10.12
C ASN A 71 19.35 -4.10 8.95
N ALA A 72 19.32 -2.92 8.29
CA ALA A 72 18.37 -2.67 7.21
C ALA A 72 18.72 -3.52 5.98
N ALA A 73 17.68 -4.05 5.32
CA ALA A 73 17.84 -4.93 4.18
C ALA A 73 18.43 -4.16 2.99
N ARG A 74 19.64 -4.53 2.59
CA ARG A 74 20.34 -3.96 1.44
C ARG A 74 20.07 -4.76 0.18
N VAL A 75 20.06 -4.07 -0.95
CA VAL A 75 19.87 -4.68 -2.28
C VAL A 75 21.07 -4.42 -3.18
N THR A 76 21.14 -5.14 -4.30
CA THR A 76 22.12 -4.89 -5.37
C THR A 76 22.15 -3.40 -5.73
N GLY A 77 23.35 -2.83 -5.88
CA GLY A 77 23.55 -1.37 -6.00
C GLY A 77 23.86 -0.67 -4.66
N GLY A 78 23.66 -1.33 -3.53
CA GLY A 78 24.10 -0.86 -2.20
C GLY A 78 23.03 -0.10 -1.40
N ASP A 79 21.93 0.28 -2.03
CA ASP A 79 20.74 0.88 -1.41
C ASP A 79 19.94 -0.10 -0.57
N TYR A 80 18.83 0.39 -0.01
CA TYR A 80 17.96 -0.32 0.91
C TYR A 80 16.57 -0.55 0.30
N LEU A 81 15.92 -1.61 0.77
CA LEU A 81 14.50 -1.82 0.55
C LEU A 81 13.70 -0.96 1.55
N GLY A 82 12.76 -0.18 1.04
CA GLY A 82 11.77 0.55 1.83
C GLY A 82 10.35 0.28 1.34
N VAL A 83 9.37 0.52 2.21
CA VAL A 83 7.94 0.46 1.87
C VAL A 83 7.33 1.77 2.35
N MET A 84 6.76 2.55 1.42
CA MET A 84 6.08 3.78 1.81
C MET A 84 4.72 3.45 2.41
N GLY A 85 4.33 4.17 3.47
CA GLY A 85 3.12 3.88 4.24
C GLY A 85 1.84 3.78 3.41
N VAL A 86 1.68 4.60 2.36
CA VAL A 86 0.52 4.51 1.46
C VAL A 86 0.44 3.17 0.72
N TYR A 87 1.56 2.64 0.23
CA TYR A 87 1.59 1.33 -0.44
C TYR A 87 1.42 0.18 0.56
N HIS A 88 1.90 0.33 1.79
CA HIS A 88 1.59 -0.62 2.86
C HIS A 88 0.08 -0.69 3.15
N ASN A 89 -0.58 0.47 3.26
CA ASN A 89 -2.03 0.54 3.46
C ASN A 89 -2.80 -0.04 2.27
N LEU A 90 -2.38 0.25 1.03
CA LEU A 90 -2.97 -0.35 -0.18
C LEU A 90 -2.74 -1.86 -0.26
N HIS A 91 -1.57 -2.35 0.15
CA HIS A 91 -1.28 -3.79 0.24
C HIS A 91 -2.21 -4.48 1.24
N CYS A 92 -2.39 -3.87 2.42
CA CYS A 92 -3.32 -4.33 3.45
C CYS A 92 -4.76 -4.34 2.94
N LEU A 93 -5.17 -3.33 2.18
CA LEU A 93 -6.50 -3.25 1.59
C LEU A 93 -6.72 -4.33 0.53
N ASN A 94 -5.70 -4.61 -0.30
CA ASN A 94 -5.74 -5.71 -1.26
C ASN A 94 -5.82 -7.08 -0.56
N ALA A 95 -5.11 -7.26 0.55
CA ALA A 95 -5.19 -8.50 1.33
C ALA A 95 -6.60 -8.74 1.86
N LEU A 96 -7.27 -7.69 2.35
CA LEU A 96 -8.68 -7.75 2.75
C LEU A 96 -9.61 -8.09 1.58
N ARG A 97 -9.40 -7.46 0.42
CA ARG A 97 -10.16 -7.74 -0.81
C ARG A 97 -10.03 -9.21 -1.23
N VAL A 98 -8.81 -9.76 -1.23
CA VAL A 98 -8.57 -11.17 -1.55
C VAL A 98 -9.26 -12.09 -0.55
N GLN A 99 -9.19 -11.76 0.76
CA GLN A 99 -9.84 -12.53 1.80
C GLN A 99 -11.38 -12.50 1.71
N LEU A 100 -11.96 -11.35 1.32
CA LEU A 100 -13.40 -11.20 1.11
C LEU A 100 -13.94 -12.11 0.01
N HIS A 101 -13.12 -12.38 -1.02
CA HIS A 101 -13.44 -13.24 -2.15
C HIS A 101 -12.65 -14.55 -2.11
N TRP A 102 -12.45 -15.11 -0.91
CA TRP A 102 -11.61 -16.29 -0.72
C TRP A 102 -12.11 -17.50 -1.51
N ASP A 103 -13.42 -17.67 -1.69
CA ASP A 103 -14.02 -18.68 -2.57
C ASP A 103 -13.47 -18.63 -4.01
N TYR A 104 -13.29 -17.43 -4.56
CA TYR A 104 -12.66 -17.25 -5.87
C TYR A 104 -11.14 -17.49 -5.83
N TYR A 105 -10.46 -16.95 -4.82
CA TYR A 105 -9.00 -16.99 -4.73
C TYR A 105 -8.44 -18.32 -4.22
N GLU A 106 -9.21 -19.12 -3.49
CA GLU A 106 -8.85 -20.46 -3.04
C GLU A 106 -8.64 -21.38 -4.24
N ALA A 107 -9.55 -21.34 -5.22
CA ALA A 107 -9.45 -22.11 -6.45
C ALA A 107 -8.20 -21.74 -7.29
N LYS A 108 -7.80 -20.45 -7.27
CA LYS A 108 -6.52 -19.99 -7.86
C LYS A 108 -5.31 -20.41 -7.01
N SER A 109 -5.43 -20.38 -5.68
CA SER A 109 -4.35 -20.71 -4.72
C SER A 109 -3.98 -22.19 -4.69
N LEU A 110 -4.95 -23.08 -4.92
CA LEU A 110 -4.72 -24.53 -5.06
C LEU A 110 -3.76 -24.87 -6.22
N LYS A 111 -3.59 -23.97 -7.21
CA LYS A 111 -2.59 -24.11 -8.29
C LYS A 111 -1.18 -23.61 -7.92
N LEU A 112 -1.01 -22.87 -6.81
CA LEU A 112 0.23 -22.20 -6.41
C LEU A 112 0.91 -22.78 -5.15
N SER A 113 0.48 -23.96 -4.70
CA SER A 113 1.06 -24.79 -3.64
C SER A 113 0.74 -24.42 -2.18
N LYS A 114 0.75 -25.49 -1.36
CA LYS A 114 0.48 -25.64 0.08
C LYS A 114 1.41 -24.81 1.00
N ILE A 115 1.44 -23.48 0.87
CA ILE A 115 2.27 -22.61 1.72
C ILE A 115 1.48 -21.37 2.17
N ALA A 116 0.43 -21.59 2.96
CA ALA A 116 -0.05 -20.56 3.88
C ALA A 116 -0.79 -21.26 5.01
N SER A 117 -0.10 -21.48 6.12
CA SER A 117 -0.71 -21.96 7.35
C SER A 117 -1.80 -20.97 7.79
N ASN A 118 -3.01 -21.48 8.05
CA ASN A 118 -4.16 -20.69 8.53
C ASN A 118 -3.88 -19.85 9.78
N VAL A 119 -2.81 -20.14 10.53
CA VAL A 119 -2.37 -19.39 11.71
C VAL A 119 -1.67 -18.06 11.36
N SER A 120 -1.24 -17.87 10.10
CA SER A 120 -0.61 -16.61 9.64
C SER A 120 -1.60 -15.65 8.97
N ILE A 121 -2.68 -16.15 8.34
CA ILE A 121 -3.60 -15.30 7.56
C ILE A 121 -4.47 -14.46 8.49
N SER A 122 -5.10 -15.07 9.49
CA SER A 122 -6.00 -14.32 10.40
C SER A 122 -5.25 -13.24 11.19
N GLY A 123 -4.02 -13.53 11.64
CA GLY A 123 -3.18 -12.55 12.34
C GLY A 123 -2.73 -11.42 11.42
N HIS A 124 -2.34 -11.75 10.18
CA HIS A 124 -1.96 -10.76 9.19
C HIS A 124 -3.13 -9.85 8.80
N ILE A 125 -4.33 -10.42 8.55
CA ILE A 125 -5.54 -9.66 8.25
C ILE A 125 -5.94 -8.74 9.42
N ALA A 126 -5.85 -9.20 10.67
CA ALA A 126 -6.09 -8.35 11.83
C ALA A 126 -5.11 -7.17 11.89
N HIS A 127 -3.82 -7.40 11.61
CA HIS A 127 -2.81 -6.35 11.48
C HIS A 127 -3.13 -5.38 10.32
N CYS A 128 -3.57 -5.89 9.16
CA CYS A 128 -3.96 -5.06 8.03
C CYS A 128 -5.11 -4.11 8.38
N ILE A 129 -6.15 -4.62 9.06
CA ILE A 129 -7.28 -3.82 9.53
C ILE A 129 -6.80 -2.71 10.46
N ASP A 130 -5.95 -3.05 11.43
CA ASP A 130 -5.46 -2.07 12.39
C ASP A 130 -4.52 -1.04 11.75
N SER A 131 -3.66 -1.43 10.81
CA SER A 131 -2.80 -0.51 10.05
C SER A 131 -3.63 0.51 9.27
N ILE A 132 -4.67 0.05 8.56
CA ILE A 132 -5.57 0.95 7.82
C ILE A 132 -6.32 1.87 8.78
N ARG A 133 -6.86 1.33 9.88
CA ARG A 133 -7.52 2.13 10.92
C ARG A 133 -6.59 3.22 11.45
N GLN A 134 -5.36 2.88 11.82
CA GLN A 134 -4.37 3.85 12.32
C GLN A 134 -4.11 4.95 11.29
N ALA A 135 -3.90 4.59 10.02
CA ALA A 135 -3.68 5.55 8.95
C ALA A 135 -4.86 6.52 8.76
N LEU A 136 -6.09 5.99 8.74
CA LEU A 136 -7.31 6.80 8.62
C LEU A 136 -7.52 7.73 9.83
N THR A 137 -7.17 7.29 11.04
CA THR A 137 -7.25 8.15 12.23
C THR A 137 -6.11 9.17 12.34
N CYS A 138 -4.95 8.89 11.73
CA CYS A 138 -3.81 9.81 11.68
C CYS A 138 -4.02 10.91 10.64
N HIS A 139 -4.66 10.57 9.52
CA HIS A 139 -5.00 11.50 8.44
C HIS A 139 -6.51 11.47 8.18
N PRO A 140 -7.32 11.98 9.13
CA PRO A 140 -8.77 11.89 9.02
C PRO A 140 -9.28 12.78 7.90
N ASN A 141 -10.27 12.27 7.16
CA ASN A 141 -11.08 13.12 6.32
C ASN A 141 -12.19 13.78 7.14
N MET A 142 -12.26 15.10 7.09
CA MET A 142 -13.23 15.93 7.81
C MET A 142 -14.46 16.31 6.98
N ALA A 143 -14.57 15.83 5.74
CA ALA A 143 -15.74 16.05 4.90
C ALA A 143 -17.00 15.42 5.53
N VAL A 144 -18.04 16.23 5.69
CA VAL A 144 -19.34 15.76 6.20
C VAL A 144 -20.25 15.42 5.03
N ALA A 145 -20.71 14.17 4.98
CA ALA A 145 -21.79 13.76 4.10
C ALA A 145 -23.15 13.97 4.80
N VAL A 146 -24.16 14.35 4.03
CA VAL A 146 -25.54 14.55 4.50
C VAL A 146 -26.48 13.64 3.71
N SER A 147 -27.51 13.12 4.36
CA SER A 147 -28.53 12.32 3.69
C SER A 147 -29.71 13.21 3.27
N ASP A 148 -30.07 13.17 2.00
CA ASP A 148 -31.26 13.83 1.46
C ASP A 148 -32.37 12.78 1.30
N TYR A 149 -33.63 13.15 1.56
CA TYR A 149 -34.76 12.28 1.23
C TYR A 149 -34.96 12.23 -0.29
N VAL A 150 -35.05 11.03 -0.85
CA VAL A 150 -35.27 10.77 -2.27
C VAL A 150 -36.60 10.05 -2.48
N ASN A 151 -37.35 10.51 -3.49
CA ASN A 151 -38.58 9.85 -3.93
C ASN A 151 -38.27 8.99 -5.17
N ASP A 152 -37.41 7.99 -4.98
CA ASP A 152 -37.03 7.04 -6.03
C ASP A 152 -37.45 5.62 -5.61
N PRO A 153 -38.45 5.02 -6.28
CA PRO A 153 -38.98 3.70 -5.95
C PRO A 153 -37.99 2.55 -6.24
N SER A 154 -36.83 2.83 -6.84
CA SER A 154 -35.78 1.83 -7.07
C SER A 154 -34.86 1.61 -5.86
N PHE A 155 -34.90 2.50 -4.85
CA PHE A 155 -34.10 2.36 -3.64
C PHE A 155 -34.91 1.69 -2.50
N TYR A 156 -34.23 0.82 -1.74
CA TYR A 156 -34.80 0.18 -0.54
C TYR A 156 -34.95 1.15 0.65
N VAL A 157 -34.27 2.30 0.59
CA VAL A 157 -34.26 3.36 1.61
C VAL A 157 -34.65 4.68 0.93
N SER A 158 -35.41 5.53 1.64
CA SER A 158 -35.86 6.83 1.12
C SER A 158 -34.79 7.92 1.27
N GLU A 159 -33.55 7.56 1.55
CA GLU A 159 -32.44 8.48 1.81
C GLU A 159 -31.27 8.20 0.87
N ASP A 160 -30.72 9.24 0.25
CA ASP A 160 -29.47 9.17 -0.52
C ASP A 160 -28.38 10.03 0.12
N VAL A 161 -27.16 9.50 0.22
CA VAL A 161 -26.02 10.16 0.87
C VAL A 161 -25.33 11.10 -0.13
N ARG A 162 -25.51 12.41 0.05
CA ARG A 162 -24.82 13.42 -0.74
C ARG A 162 -23.59 13.94 -0.01
N ASN A 163 -22.51 14.14 -0.76
CA ASN A 163 -21.33 14.84 -0.29
C ASN A 163 -20.91 15.88 -1.34
N SER A 164 -20.94 17.16 -0.97
CA SER A 164 -20.48 18.28 -1.80
C SER A 164 -19.18 18.89 -1.29
N ALA A 165 -18.51 18.24 -0.34
CA ALA A 165 -17.23 18.69 0.17
C ALA A 165 -16.15 18.53 -0.90
N THR A 166 -15.39 19.61 -1.08
CA THR A 166 -14.14 19.61 -1.82
C THR A 166 -13.02 19.36 -0.84
N VAL A 167 -12.16 18.38 -1.14
CA VAL A 167 -10.99 18.04 -0.34
C VAL A 167 -9.72 18.28 -1.15
N GLN A 168 -8.66 18.69 -0.46
CA GLN A 168 -7.32 18.73 -1.04
C GLN A 168 -6.72 17.32 -0.97
N CYS A 169 -6.39 16.75 -2.12
CA CYS A 169 -5.84 15.41 -2.25
C CYS A 169 -4.46 15.45 -2.88
N VAL A 170 -3.61 14.47 -2.54
CA VAL A 170 -2.38 14.24 -3.30
C VAL A 170 -2.74 13.88 -4.74
N ASN A 171 -2.07 14.51 -5.71
CA ASN A 171 -2.12 14.10 -7.11
C ASN A 171 -1.51 12.71 -7.22
N TRP A 172 -2.37 11.70 -7.43
CA TRP A 172 -1.95 10.30 -7.38
C TRP A 172 -0.94 9.97 -8.46
N ASP A 173 -1.14 10.44 -9.70
CA ASP A 173 -0.25 10.15 -10.82
C ASP A 173 1.17 10.67 -10.59
N SER A 174 1.31 11.85 -9.97
CA SER A 174 2.59 12.45 -9.64
C SER A 174 3.33 11.65 -8.56
N LEU A 175 2.64 11.29 -7.47
CA LEU A 175 3.22 10.45 -6.41
C LEU A 175 3.56 9.03 -6.91
N HIS A 176 2.62 8.44 -7.65
CA HIS A 176 2.72 7.07 -8.13
C HIS A 176 3.78 6.94 -9.23
N GLY A 177 3.86 7.90 -10.15
CA GLY A 177 4.91 7.97 -11.16
C GLY A 177 6.31 8.09 -10.53
N TRP A 178 6.47 8.94 -9.52
CA TRP A 178 7.72 9.02 -8.75
C TRP A 178 8.07 7.70 -8.07
N ALA A 179 7.09 7.02 -7.49
CA ALA A 179 7.30 5.75 -6.82
C ALA A 179 7.65 4.62 -7.80
N LYS A 180 7.00 4.55 -8.97
CA LYS A 180 7.28 3.55 -10.02
C LYS A 180 8.72 3.61 -10.52
N GLN A 181 9.30 4.81 -10.64
CA GLN A 181 10.71 4.97 -11.04
C GLN A 181 11.71 4.37 -10.04
N ARG A 182 11.25 4.09 -8.81
CA ARG A 182 12.06 3.60 -7.69
C ARG A 182 11.68 2.18 -7.30
N ALA A 183 10.75 1.56 -8.00
CA ALA A 183 10.26 0.23 -7.68
C ALA A 183 11.40 -0.81 -7.75
N LEU A 184 11.46 -1.67 -6.74
CA LEU A 184 12.30 -2.86 -6.75
C LEU A 184 11.54 -4.00 -7.40
N VAL A 185 11.80 -4.24 -8.68
CA VAL A 185 11.13 -5.27 -9.48
C VAL A 185 11.69 -6.65 -9.14
N ALA A 186 10.81 -7.59 -8.76
CA ALA A 186 11.21 -8.96 -8.45
C ALA A 186 11.97 -9.59 -9.62
N GLY A 187 13.16 -10.14 -9.35
CA GLY A 187 14.05 -10.72 -10.36
C GLY A 187 15.12 -9.76 -10.88
N GLU A 188 14.95 -8.44 -10.72
CA GLU A 188 15.94 -7.43 -11.15
C GLU A 188 16.91 -7.00 -10.03
N TYR A 189 16.66 -7.44 -8.80
CA TYR A 189 17.55 -7.18 -7.66
C TYR A 189 17.77 -8.44 -6.82
N LYS A 190 18.83 -8.41 -6.01
CA LYS A 190 19.10 -9.41 -4.98
C LYS A 190 19.32 -8.72 -3.64
N PHE A 191 18.92 -9.36 -2.56
CA PHE A 191 19.32 -8.93 -1.22
C PHE A 191 20.82 -9.21 -1.02
N LEU A 192 21.53 -8.24 -0.45
CA LEU A 192 22.91 -8.45 0.00
C LEU A 192 22.90 -9.23 1.33
N PRO A 193 23.95 -10.01 1.63
CA PRO A 193 24.04 -10.73 2.89
C PRO A 193 23.88 -9.81 4.10
N GLY A 194 22.91 -10.11 4.96
CA GLY A 194 22.70 -9.43 6.24
C GLY A 194 23.50 -10.09 7.39
N PRO A 195 23.44 -9.50 8.60
CA PRO A 195 24.18 -9.98 9.77
C PRO A 195 23.87 -11.43 10.19
N TRP A 196 22.71 -11.96 9.79
CA TRP A 196 22.27 -13.33 10.07
C TRP A 196 22.19 -14.21 8.80
N HIS A 197 22.80 -13.78 7.69
CA HIS A 197 22.83 -14.58 6.48
C HIS A 197 23.62 -15.87 6.72
N LYS A 198 22.94 -17.01 6.70
CA LYS A 198 23.59 -18.32 6.75
C LYS A 198 24.19 -18.60 5.38
N SER A 199 25.51 -18.66 5.29
CA SER A 199 26.16 -19.15 4.07
C SER A 199 25.65 -20.57 3.78
N PRO A 200 25.40 -20.95 2.51
CA PRO A 200 25.14 -22.34 2.14
C PRO A 200 26.21 -23.31 2.66
N ASP A 201 27.44 -22.83 2.88
CA ASP A 201 28.59 -23.60 3.38
C ASP A 201 28.80 -23.50 4.90
N ALA A 202 27.95 -22.76 5.63
CA ALA A 202 28.07 -22.64 7.08
C ALA A 202 27.59 -23.94 7.76
N LYS A 203 28.53 -24.80 8.16
CA LYS A 203 28.25 -25.94 9.04
C LYS A 203 27.55 -25.46 10.31
N ASN A 204 26.50 -26.16 10.71
CA ASN A 204 25.72 -25.81 11.88
C ASN A 204 26.62 -25.98 13.13
N PRO A 205 26.66 -25.02 14.07
CA PRO A 205 27.46 -25.18 15.30
C PRO A 205 27.04 -26.37 16.18
N LYS A 206 25.95 -27.06 15.83
CA LYS A 206 25.48 -28.30 16.46
C LYS A 206 26.10 -29.57 15.85
N ASP A 207 26.98 -29.43 14.87
CA ASP A 207 27.67 -30.55 14.20
C ASP A 207 29.08 -30.79 14.77
N TRP A 208 29.34 -30.30 15.99
CA TRP A 208 30.51 -30.58 16.85
C TRP A 208 30.02 -31.06 18.21
#